data_AF-A0A831ZE67-F1
#
_entry.id   AF-A0A831ZE67-F1
#
_cell.length_a   1.000
_cell.length_b   1.000
_cell.length_c   1.000
_cell.angle_alpha   90.00
_cell.angle_beta   90.00
_cell.angle_gamma   90.00
#
_symmetry.space_group_name_H-M   'P 1'
#
loop_
_entity.id
_entity.type
_entity.pdbx_description
1 polymer ?
#
loop_
_entity_poly.entity_id
_entity_poly.type
_entity_poly.pdbx_seq_one_letter_code
_entity_poly.pdbx_strand_id
1 'polypeptide(L)'
;MNINADMYKQILYSPIILSIIIASLVGCDSGNNAKTSIISKAPVQKYEKTVTIKGVVRGEKGLIKAGKIKATSQTKVIATAEIEKNGRYTIHIPPKTQFPVLISAYPGDASKQKVLSVALVNAMLTNHDITPSSTQIAKAAKAMGGYSKENMFKAALGSVNMPDRDTSAAGFRGDPTKQFGGWH
;
A
#
# COMPACT_ATOMS: atom_id res chain seq x y z
N MET A 1 -49.94 12.08 -70.65
CA MET A 1 -50.41 12.98 -69.58
C MET A 1 -49.23 13.80 -69.09
N ASN A 2 -49.19 15.06 -69.55
CA ASN A 2 -48.69 16.29 -68.92
C ASN A 2 -47.43 16.33 -68.01
N ILE A 3 -46.39 17.03 -68.54
CA ILE A 3 -45.60 18.20 -68.04
C ILE A 3 -44.98 18.15 -66.61
N ASN A 4 -43.75 18.62 -66.30
CA ASN A 4 -43.08 19.89 -66.64
C ASN A 4 -41.60 19.91 -66.12
N ALA A 5 -40.75 20.72 -66.80
CA ALA A 5 -39.74 21.68 -66.30
C ALA A 5 -38.60 21.19 -65.34
N ASP A 6 -37.35 21.64 -65.33
CA ASP A 6 -36.57 22.80 -65.84
C ASP A 6 -35.12 22.30 -66.04
N MET A 7 -34.40 22.57 -67.13
CA MET A 7 -33.82 23.85 -67.58
C MET A 7 -32.66 24.38 -66.71
N TYR A 8 -31.50 24.52 -67.38
CA TYR A 8 -30.25 25.25 -67.07
C TYR A 8 -29.11 24.52 -66.33
N LYS A 9 -27.81 24.69 -66.64
CA LYS A 9 -26.98 25.09 -67.81
C LYS A 9 -25.53 25.18 -67.25
N GLN A 10 -24.52 25.06 -68.13
CA GLN A 10 -23.13 25.56 -67.98
C GLN A 10 -22.20 24.67 -67.11
N ILE A 11 -21.23 23.91 -67.64
CA ILE A 11 -20.10 24.25 -68.55
C ILE A 11 -19.47 25.59 -68.19
N LEU A 12 -18.35 25.55 -67.47
CA LEU A 12 -17.21 26.48 -67.63
C LEU A 12 -16.16 26.16 -66.56
N TYR A 13 -15.06 25.50 -66.89
CA TYR A 13 -13.78 25.71 -66.19
C TYR A 13 -12.59 25.50 -67.13
N SER A 14 -11.99 26.63 -67.49
CA SER A 14 -10.62 26.87 -67.96
C SER A 14 -10.32 28.32 -67.55
N PRO A 15 -9.08 28.80 -67.33
CA PRO A 15 -7.76 28.16 -67.23
C PRO A 15 -6.96 28.53 -65.94
N ILE A 16 -5.85 27.83 -65.71
CA ILE A 16 -4.50 28.29 -65.23
C ILE A 16 -4.39 29.29 -64.03
N ILE A 17 -3.42 28.98 -63.16
CA ILE A 17 -2.41 29.85 -62.50
C ILE A 17 -2.41 29.80 -60.95
N LEU A 18 -1.23 29.44 -60.43
CA LEU A 18 -0.54 30.02 -59.26
C LEU A 18 -0.61 29.28 -57.91
N SER A 19 0.46 28.52 -57.67
CA SER A 19 1.39 28.67 -56.53
C SER A 19 0.81 29.06 -55.16
N ILE A 20 1.05 28.23 -54.13
CA ILE A 20 1.95 28.53 -53.00
C ILE A 20 1.80 27.48 -51.90
N ILE A 21 2.96 27.00 -51.47
CA ILE A 21 3.26 26.06 -50.38
C ILE A 21 2.84 26.66 -49.03
N ILE A 22 2.05 25.94 -48.23
CA ILE A 22 2.13 26.01 -46.76
C ILE A 22 1.98 24.60 -46.20
N ALA A 23 3.10 24.06 -45.72
CA ALA A 23 3.15 22.89 -44.86
C ALA A 23 2.39 23.19 -43.56
N SER A 24 1.26 22.52 -43.37
CA SER A 24 0.63 22.37 -42.05
C SER A 24 0.90 20.94 -41.57
N LEU A 25 1.78 20.82 -40.60
CA LEU A 25 1.88 19.63 -39.76
C LEU A 25 0.54 19.47 -39.05
N VAL A 26 -0.35 18.64 -39.59
CA VAL A 26 -1.52 18.16 -38.86
C VAL A 26 -1.01 17.12 -37.87
N GLY A 27 -1.21 17.45 -36.60
CA GLY A 27 -0.71 16.72 -35.45
C GLY A 27 -1.06 15.24 -35.47
N CYS A 28 -0.11 14.49 -34.92
CA CYS A 28 -0.26 13.11 -34.50
C CYS A 28 -1.55 12.98 -33.66
N ASP A 29 -2.55 12.31 -34.23
CA ASP A 29 -3.69 11.77 -33.51
C ASP A 29 -3.14 10.80 -32.47
N SER A 30 -2.85 11.32 -31.28
CA SER A 30 -2.53 10.51 -30.12
C SER A 30 -3.84 9.96 -29.63
N GLY A 31 -4.31 8.91 -30.33
CA GLY A 31 -5.42 8.06 -29.93
C GLY A 31 -5.19 7.66 -28.48
N ASN A 32 -5.88 8.38 -27.62
CA ASN A 32 -5.81 8.26 -26.19
C ASN A 32 -6.51 6.93 -25.84
N ASN A 33 -5.79 5.83 -26.02
CA ASN A 33 -6.14 4.55 -25.43
C ASN A 33 -5.87 4.69 -23.94
N ALA A 34 -6.79 5.41 -23.28
CA ALA A 34 -7.04 5.27 -21.87
C ALA A 34 -7.32 3.79 -21.66
N LYS A 35 -6.26 3.05 -21.31
CA LYS A 35 -6.36 1.72 -20.74
C LYS A 35 -7.16 1.92 -19.48
N THR A 36 -8.48 1.77 -19.59
CA THR A 36 -9.36 1.50 -18.47
C THR A 36 -8.72 0.32 -17.77
N SER A 37 -7.99 0.60 -16.70
CA SER A 37 -7.50 -0.44 -15.81
C SER A 37 -8.77 -1.08 -15.25
N ILE A 38 -9.20 -2.18 -15.87
CA ILE A 38 -10.09 -3.11 -15.22
C ILE A 38 -9.28 -3.55 -14.01
N ILE A 39 -9.55 -2.93 -12.86
CA ILE A 39 -9.06 -3.38 -11.57
C ILE A 39 -9.77 -4.71 -11.35
N SER A 40 -9.25 -5.75 -11.98
CA SER A 40 -9.61 -7.13 -11.68
C SER A 40 -9.26 -7.32 -10.23
N LYS A 41 -10.26 -7.23 -9.35
CA LYS A 41 -10.11 -7.52 -7.92
C LYS A 41 -9.49 -8.91 -7.83
N ALA A 42 -8.21 -8.97 -7.47
CA ALA A 42 -7.54 -10.23 -7.23
C ALA A 42 -8.39 -11.05 -6.23
N PRO A 43 -8.52 -12.37 -6.44
CA PRO A 43 -9.33 -13.21 -5.57
C PRO A 43 -8.86 -13.06 -4.12
N VAL A 44 -9.79 -12.71 -3.23
CA VAL A 44 -9.50 -12.55 -1.79
C VAL A 44 -9.16 -13.93 -1.25
N GLN A 45 -7.87 -14.14 -0.93
CA GLN A 45 -7.41 -15.38 -0.33
C GLN A 45 -8.10 -15.60 1.02
N LYS A 46 -8.33 -16.88 1.37
CA LYS A 46 -8.93 -17.29 2.64
C LYS A 46 -8.24 -18.54 3.18
N TYR A 47 -8.38 -18.76 4.48
CA TYR A 47 -8.08 -20.07 5.08
C TYR A 47 -9.29 -21.00 4.87
N GLU A 48 -9.11 -22.15 4.23
CA GLU A 48 -10.21 -23.12 4.02
C GLU A 48 -10.48 -23.99 5.26
N LYS A 49 -9.45 -24.24 6.05
CA LYS A 49 -9.48 -25.06 7.26
C LYS A 49 -8.94 -24.27 8.45
N THR A 50 -9.14 -24.76 9.66
CA THR A 50 -8.46 -24.21 10.83
C THR A 50 -6.95 -24.31 10.62
N VAL A 51 -6.23 -23.20 10.84
CA VAL A 51 -4.77 -23.15 10.72
C VAL A 51 -4.16 -22.75 12.03
N THR A 52 -3.16 -23.52 12.47
CA THR A 52 -2.34 -23.19 13.63
C THR A 52 -1.18 -22.31 13.19
N ILE A 53 -1.12 -21.09 13.72
CA ILE A 53 -0.01 -20.15 13.54
C ILE A 53 0.84 -20.16 14.80
N LYS A 54 2.16 -20.20 14.63
CA LYS A 54 3.15 -20.20 15.71
C LYS A 54 4.18 -19.12 15.49
N GLY A 55 4.89 -18.75 16.55
CA GLY A 55 6.04 -17.87 16.44
C GLY A 55 6.54 -17.43 17.81
N VAL A 56 7.46 -16.46 17.78
CA VAL A 56 8.07 -15.85 18.96
C VAL A 56 7.67 -14.38 19.04
N VAL A 57 7.47 -13.87 20.25
CA VAL A 57 7.27 -12.45 20.53
C VAL A 57 8.54 -11.88 21.12
N ARG A 58 9.18 -10.98 20.38
CA ARG A 58 10.41 -10.29 20.80
C ARG A 58 10.17 -8.78 20.73
N GLY A 59 10.40 -8.08 21.83
CA GLY A 59 10.45 -6.62 21.85
C GLY A 59 11.88 -6.10 21.82
N GLU A 60 12.03 -4.78 21.98
CA GLU A 60 13.33 -4.09 21.97
C GLU A 60 14.31 -4.62 23.03
N LYS A 61 13.77 -5.01 24.20
CA LYS A 61 14.56 -5.48 25.35
C LYS A 61 14.70 -7.00 25.40
N GLY A 62 14.33 -7.71 24.33
CA GLY A 62 14.36 -9.17 24.25
C GLY A 62 12.98 -9.83 24.28
N LEU A 63 12.93 -11.10 24.67
CA LEU A 63 11.72 -11.91 24.61
C LEU A 63 10.64 -11.40 25.57
N ILE A 64 9.41 -11.31 25.07
CA ILE A 64 8.23 -11.00 25.88
C ILE A 64 7.69 -12.32 26.41
N LYS A 65 7.70 -12.51 27.73
CA LYS A 65 7.39 -13.81 28.36
C LYS A 65 5.96 -13.92 28.90
N ALA A 66 5.14 -12.88 28.73
CA ALA A 66 3.76 -12.84 29.20
C ALA A 66 2.97 -11.78 28.44
N GLY A 67 1.68 -12.05 28.19
CA GLY A 67 0.77 -11.15 27.50
C GLY A 67 -0.30 -11.88 26.71
N LYS A 68 -1.10 -11.13 25.95
CA LYS A 68 -2.19 -11.66 25.12
C LYS A 68 -1.87 -11.49 23.64
N ILE A 69 -2.28 -12.45 22.84
CA ILE A 69 -2.25 -12.41 21.38
C ILE A 69 -3.69 -12.28 20.87
N LYS A 70 -3.91 -11.40 19.90
CA LYS A 70 -5.19 -11.29 19.19
C LYS A 70 -4.96 -11.36 17.70
N ALA A 71 -5.73 -12.20 17.01
CA ALA A 71 -5.83 -12.19 15.56
C ALA A 71 -7.09 -11.42 15.16
N THR A 72 -6.95 -10.50 14.21
CA THR A 72 -8.02 -9.65 13.69
C THR A 72 -8.10 -9.79 12.17
N SER A 73 -9.30 -9.99 11.65
CA SER A 73 -9.60 -9.93 10.21
C SER A 73 -10.79 -9.00 10.01
N GLN A 74 -10.72 -8.11 9.02
CA GLN A 74 -11.79 -7.15 8.70
C GLN A 74 -12.34 -6.43 9.95
N THR A 75 -11.44 -5.91 10.79
CA THR A 75 -11.72 -5.23 12.08
C THR A 75 -12.33 -6.10 13.19
N LYS A 76 -12.68 -7.37 12.93
CA LYS A 76 -13.19 -8.32 13.92
C LYS A 76 -12.08 -9.18 14.51
N VAL A 77 -12.06 -9.32 15.83
CA VAL A 77 -11.21 -10.30 16.50
C VAL A 77 -11.75 -11.70 16.20
N ILE A 78 -10.91 -12.55 15.62
CA ILE A 78 -11.27 -13.89 15.15
C ILE A 78 -10.67 -15.00 16.02
N ALA A 79 -9.59 -14.71 16.74
CA ALA A 79 -8.95 -15.64 17.66
C ALA A 79 -8.12 -14.88 18.71
N THR A 80 -7.91 -15.52 19.85
CA THR A 80 -7.05 -15.02 20.93
C THR A 80 -6.20 -16.15 21.49
N ALA A 81 -5.02 -15.81 21.99
CA ALA A 81 -4.13 -16.73 22.68
C ALA A 81 -3.32 -15.98 23.75
N GLU A 82 -2.50 -16.70 24.51
CA GLU A 82 -1.56 -16.12 25.47
C GLU A 82 -0.13 -16.31 24.99
N ILE A 83 0.77 -15.45 25.48
CA ILE A 83 2.21 -15.59 25.28
C ILE A 83 2.73 -16.54 26.37
N GLU A 84 3.39 -17.60 25.94
CA GLU A 84 4.02 -18.58 26.82
C GLU A 84 5.26 -17.98 27.54
N LYS A 85 5.66 -18.58 28.66
CA LYS A 85 6.83 -18.11 29.46
C LYS A 85 8.15 -18.10 28.70
N ASN A 86 8.26 -18.89 27.63
CA ASN A 86 9.41 -18.95 26.71
C ASN A 86 9.35 -17.86 25.61
N GLY A 87 8.33 -17.01 25.64
CA GLY A 87 8.06 -15.97 24.65
C GLY A 87 7.50 -16.45 23.32
N ARG A 88 7.07 -17.71 23.25
CA ARG A 88 6.38 -18.27 22.08
C ARG A 88 4.87 -18.02 22.18
N TYR A 89 4.21 -18.14 21.04
CA TYR A 89 2.75 -18.18 20.99
C TYR A 89 2.29 -19.22 19.98
N THR A 90 1.09 -19.72 20.22
CA THR A 90 0.34 -20.58 19.29
C THR A 90 -1.09 -20.05 19.23
N ILE A 91 -1.60 -19.74 18.03
CA ILE A 91 -2.96 -19.24 17.82
C ILE A 91 -3.64 -20.02 16.70
N HIS A 92 -4.92 -20.34 16.90
CA HIS A 92 -5.71 -21.14 15.98
C HIS A 92 -6.64 -20.21 15.20
N ILE A 93 -6.40 -20.05 13.90
CA ILE A 93 -7.21 -19.22 13.02
C ILE A 93 -8.36 -20.09 12.48
N PRO A 94 -9.62 -19.66 12.64
CA PRO A 94 -10.76 -20.43 12.16
C PRO A 94 -10.80 -20.49 10.61
N PRO A 95 -11.47 -21.51 10.04
CA PRO A 95 -11.71 -21.58 8.61
C PRO A 95 -12.55 -20.39 8.13
N LYS A 96 -12.55 -20.16 6.82
CA LYS A 96 -13.25 -19.07 6.11
C LYS A 96 -12.78 -17.67 6.52
N THR A 97 -11.65 -17.56 7.22
CA THR A 97 -11.01 -16.28 7.55
C THR A 97 -10.45 -15.63 6.29
N GLN A 98 -10.78 -14.35 6.07
CA GLN A 98 -10.30 -13.59 4.92
C GLN A 98 -8.99 -12.87 5.24
N PHE A 99 -8.11 -12.79 4.26
CA PHE A 99 -6.92 -11.95 4.34
C PHE A 99 -7.25 -10.47 4.07
N PRO A 100 -6.47 -9.54 4.61
CA PRO A 100 -5.33 -9.74 5.52
C PRO A 100 -5.75 -10.09 6.95
N VAL A 101 -4.89 -10.84 7.65
CA VAL A 101 -5.05 -11.12 9.09
C VAL A 101 -3.95 -10.38 9.85
N LEU A 102 -4.33 -9.56 10.83
CA LEU A 102 -3.39 -8.88 11.71
C LEU A 102 -3.28 -9.65 13.03
N ILE A 103 -2.08 -10.10 13.38
CA ILE A 103 -1.79 -10.68 14.69
C ILE A 103 -1.08 -9.63 15.53
N SER A 104 -1.65 -9.31 16.69
CA SER A 104 -1.13 -8.30 17.62
C SER A 104 -0.81 -8.94 18.97
N ALA A 105 0.38 -8.66 19.49
CA ALA A 105 0.82 -9.01 20.82
C ALA A 105 0.68 -7.81 21.75
N TYR A 106 -0.01 -8.04 22.87
CA TYR A 106 -0.22 -7.11 23.97
C TYR A 106 0.62 -7.62 25.14
N PRO A 107 1.85 -7.09 25.33
CA PRO A 107 2.70 -7.48 26.46
C PRO A 107 1.97 -7.22 27.78
N GLY A 108 2.19 -8.07 28.79
CA GLY A 108 1.60 -7.85 30.11
C GLY A 108 2.07 -6.53 30.75
N ASP A 109 1.27 -5.99 31.68
CA ASP A 109 1.47 -4.64 32.24
C ASP A 109 2.85 -4.42 32.87
N ALA A 110 3.47 -5.47 33.41
CA ALA A 110 4.84 -5.43 33.94
C ALA A 110 5.92 -5.11 32.89
N SER A 111 5.65 -5.35 31.61
CA SER A 111 6.63 -5.22 30.53
C SER A 111 6.86 -3.75 30.12
N LYS A 112 5.87 -2.85 30.32
CA LYS A 112 5.85 -1.47 29.77
C LYS A 112 6.16 -1.37 28.26
N GLN A 113 6.11 -2.49 27.54
CA GLN A 113 6.40 -2.56 26.11
C GLN A 113 5.17 -2.22 25.28
N LYS A 114 5.40 -1.60 24.12
CA LYS A 114 4.35 -1.24 23.17
C LYS A 114 3.72 -2.51 22.58
N VAL A 115 2.48 -2.38 22.09
CA VAL A 115 1.83 -3.42 21.30
C VAL A 115 2.65 -3.67 20.04
N LEU A 116 2.95 -4.95 19.79
CA LEU A 116 3.66 -5.39 18.59
C LEU A 116 2.69 -6.08 17.65
N SER A 117 2.97 -6.10 16.36
CA SER A 117 2.08 -6.71 15.37
C SER A 117 2.81 -7.27 14.16
N VAL A 118 2.17 -8.21 13.49
CA VAL A 118 2.56 -8.74 12.19
C VAL A 118 1.30 -8.90 11.34
N ALA A 119 1.39 -8.51 10.07
CA ALA A 119 0.29 -8.65 9.11
C ALA A 119 0.57 -9.84 8.19
N LEU A 120 -0.38 -10.76 8.12
CA LEU A 120 -0.36 -11.90 7.22
C LEU A 120 -1.17 -11.56 5.98
N VAL A 121 -0.59 -11.84 4.82
CA VAL A 121 -1.19 -11.60 3.50
C VAL A 121 -1.22 -12.85 2.63
N ASN A 122 -0.77 -13.98 3.16
CA ASN A 122 -0.74 -15.27 2.48
C ASN A 122 -1.03 -16.42 3.45
N ALA A 123 -1.83 -17.40 3.03
CA ALA A 123 -2.17 -18.61 3.77
C ALA A 123 -1.04 -19.64 3.89
N MET A 124 0.00 -19.56 3.05
CA MET A 124 1.03 -20.60 2.98
C MET A 124 1.97 -20.63 4.19
N LEU A 125 2.16 -19.50 4.88
CA LEU A 125 3.10 -19.40 5.99
C LEU A 125 2.36 -19.49 7.32
N THR A 126 2.80 -20.42 8.17
CA THR A 126 2.23 -20.68 9.50
C THR A 126 3.16 -20.30 10.65
N ASN A 127 4.40 -19.90 10.35
CA ASN A 127 5.36 -19.41 11.33
C ASN A 127 5.61 -17.92 11.12
N HIS A 128 5.28 -17.11 12.11
CA HIS A 128 5.44 -15.65 12.06
C HIS A 128 5.91 -15.09 13.40
N ASP A 129 7.09 -14.51 13.42
CA ASP A 129 7.58 -13.81 14.60
C ASP A 129 6.99 -12.40 14.69
N ILE A 130 6.67 -11.99 15.91
CA ILE A 130 6.16 -10.67 16.23
C ILE A 130 7.31 -9.86 16.83
N THR A 131 7.81 -8.89 16.06
CA THR A 131 9.00 -8.09 16.38
C THR A 131 8.73 -6.59 16.18
N PRO A 132 9.61 -5.68 16.67
CA PRO A 132 9.48 -4.27 16.34
C PRO A 132 9.54 -4.02 14.83
N SER A 133 10.40 -4.76 14.12
CA SER A 133 10.55 -4.68 12.66
C SER A 133 9.26 -5.09 11.94
N SER A 134 8.65 -6.22 12.32
CA SER A 134 7.37 -6.64 11.73
C SER A 134 6.26 -5.63 12.00
N THR A 135 6.31 -5.00 13.18
CA THR A 135 5.35 -3.97 13.61
C THR A 135 5.50 -2.70 12.77
N GLN A 136 6.73 -2.26 12.50
CA GLN A 136 7.02 -1.11 11.66
C GLN A 136 6.54 -1.34 10.23
N ILE A 137 6.82 -2.52 9.66
CA ILE A 137 6.36 -2.91 8.32
C ILE A 137 4.83 -2.89 8.27
N ALA A 138 4.16 -3.51 9.24
CA ALA A 138 2.70 -3.49 9.31
C ALA A 138 2.15 -2.07 9.42
N LYS A 139 2.76 -1.20 10.26
CA LYS A 139 2.35 0.20 10.41
C LYS A 139 2.53 0.99 9.11
N ALA A 140 3.65 0.82 8.43
CA ALA A 140 3.93 1.48 7.15
C ALA A 140 2.95 1.02 6.06
N ALA A 141 2.70 -0.29 5.95
CA ALA A 141 1.71 -0.82 5.01
C ALA A 141 0.30 -0.27 5.28
N LYS A 142 -0.11 -0.21 6.55
CA LYS A 142 -1.38 0.43 6.93
C LYS A 142 -1.45 1.89 6.52
N ALA A 143 -0.37 2.65 6.70
CA ALA A 143 -0.29 4.06 6.29
C ALA A 143 -0.39 4.24 4.76
N MET A 144 -0.03 3.23 3.97
CA MET A 144 -0.18 3.20 2.51
C MET A 144 -1.57 2.70 2.05
N GLY A 145 -2.56 2.66 2.95
CA GLY A 145 -3.94 2.29 2.61
C GLY A 145 -4.32 0.83 2.89
N GLY A 146 -3.48 0.07 3.61
CA GLY A 146 -3.84 -1.26 4.13
C GLY A 146 -2.79 -2.34 3.85
N TYR A 147 -3.06 -3.55 4.35
CA TYR A 147 -2.13 -4.68 4.31
C TYR A 147 -2.22 -5.49 3.00
N SER A 148 -2.23 -4.84 1.84
CA SER A 148 -2.13 -5.55 0.56
C SER A 148 -0.73 -6.16 0.41
N LYS A 149 -0.58 -7.19 -0.45
CA LYS A 149 0.74 -7.79 -0.75
C LYS A 149 1.74 -6.73 -1.25
N GLU A 150 1.28 -5.83 -2.12
CA GLU A 150 2.08 -4.74 -2.67
C GLU A 150 2.52 -3.75 -1.57
N ASN A 151 1.59 -3.31 -0.72
CA ASN A 151 1.92 -2.38 0.37
C ASN A 151 2.86 -3.01 1.39
N MET A 152 2.65 -4.29 1.74
CA MET A 152 3.56 -5.02 2.62
C MET A 152 4.96 -5.15 2.02
N PHE A 153 5.05 -5.43 0.72
CA PHE A 153 6.34 -5.50 0.03
C PHE A 153 7.06 -4.15 -0.02
N LYS A 154 6.35 -3.07 -0.41
CA LYS A 154 6.90 -1.71 -0.38
C LYS A 154 7.33 -1.28 1.03
N ALA A 155 6.53 -1.61 2.04
CA ALA A 155 6.84 -1.32 3.44
C ALA A 155 8.09 -2.07 3.90
N ALA A 156 8.24 -3.34 3.54
CA ALA A 156 9.43 -4.12 3.85
C ALA A 156 10.69 -3.53 3.19
N LEU A 157 10.64 -3.19 1.90
CA LEU A 157 11.76 -2.53 1.21
C LEU A 157 12.14 -1.20 1.87
N GLY A 158 11.15 -0.39 2.26
CA GLY A 158 11.39 0.88 2.95
C GLY A 158 11.97 0.72 4.36
N SER A 159 11.67 -0.39 5.05
CA SER A 159 12.17 -0.66 6.41
C SER A 159 13.65 -1.00 6.47
N VAL A 160 14.27 -1.44 5.37
CA VAL A 160 15.70 -1.76 5.31
C VAL A 160 16.58 -0.50 5.38
N ASN A 161 16.02 0.68 5.05
CA ASN A 161 16.76 1.95 4.95
C ASN A 161 16.20 3.06 5.85
N MET A 162 15.32 2.75 6.80
CA MET A 162 14.72 3.78 7.64
C MET A 162 15.49 3.89 8.96
N PRO A 163 16.37 4.91 9.15
CA PRO A 163 16.85 5.24 10.48
C PRO A 163 15.62 5.53 11.35
N ASP A 164 15.67 5.08 12.61
CA ASP A 164 14.63 5.37 13.58
C ASP A 164 14.30 6.86 13.48
N ARG A 165 13.02 7.18 13.21
CA ARG A 165 12.57 8.58 13.21
C ARG A 165 12.73 9.10 14.63
N ASP A 166 13.88 9.68 14.91
CA ASP A 166 14.08 10.62 16.00
C ASP A 166 13.07 11.73 15.78
N THR A 167 12.02 11.74 16.60
CA THR A 167 11.13 12.89 16.74
C THR A 167 11.83 13.98 17.53
N SER A 168 13.03 14.38 17.09
CA SER A 168 13.70 15.63 17.46
C SER A 168 13.09 16.79 16.68
N ALA A 169 11.75 16.83 16.62
CA ALA A 169 10.98 17.96 16.11
C ALA A 169 10.66 18.89 17.29
N ALA A 170 11.71 19.41 17.94
CA ALA A 170 11.67 20.56 18.84
C ALA A 170 13.12 20.98 19.12
N GLY A 171 13.73 21.76 18.22
CA GLY A 171 15.06 22.32 18.46
C GLY A 171 15.82 22.87 17.25
N PHE A 172 15.41 22.57 16.02
CA PHE A 172 16.05 23.15 14.84
C PHE A 172 15.36 24.47 14.42
N ARG A 173 15.64 25.53 15.19
CA ARG A 173 15.70 26.91 14.69
C ARG A 173 16.91 27.60 15.30
N GLY A 174 18.08 26.98 15.12
CA GLY A 174 19.32 27.74 15.05
C GLY A 174 19.26 28.52 13.75
N ASP A 175 18.90 29.80 13.85
CA ASP A 175 19.01 30.75 12.76
C ASP A 175 20.42 30.67 12.15
N PRO A 176 20.57 30.25 10.87
CA PRO A 176 21.87 30.08 10.25
C PRO A 176 22.59 31.42 10.00
N THR A 177 21.96 32.57 10.30
CA THR A 177 22.55 33.90 10.07
C THR A 177 23.34 34.45 11.27
N LYS A 178 23.33 33.84 12.45
CA LYS A 178 24.15 34.31 13.59
C LYS A 178 25.64 33.96 13.54
N GLN A 179 26.06 33.13 12.58
CA GLN A 179 27.46 32.71 12.43
C GLN A 179 28.26 33.55 11.41
N PHE A 180 27.62 34.55 10.78
CA PHE A 180 28.29 35.47 9.86
C PHE A 180 27.87 36.93 10.13
N GLY A 181 28.56 37.57 11.07
CA GLY A 181 28.84 39.02 11.02
C GLY A 181 27.73 39.98 11.44
N GLY A 182 27.74 40.39 12.72
CA GLY A 182 27.30 41.73 13.12
C GLY A 182 28.52 42.61 13.29
N TRP A 183 28.84 43.44 12.29
CA TRP A 183 29.67 44.64 12.47
C TRP A 183 28.73 45.77 12.90
N HIS A 184 28.87 46.20 14.17
CA HIS A 184 28.62 47.54 14.75
C HIS A 184 28.46 47.41 16.27
#